data_AF-A0A8T2N330-F1
#
_entry.id   AF-A0A8T2N330-F1
#
_cell.length_a   1.000
_cell.length_b   1.000
_cell.length_c   1.000
_cell.angle_alpha   90.00
_cell.angle_beta   90.00
_cell.angle_gamma   90.00
#
_symmetry.space_group_name_H-M   'P 1'
#
loop_
_entity.id
_entity.type
_entity.pdbx_description
1 polymer ?
#
loop_
_entity_poly.entity_id
_entity_poly.type
_entity_poly.pdbx_seq_one_letter_code
_entity_poly.pdbx_strand_id
1 'polypeptide(L)'
;MGPEVTAAAGFVSSLLRTRGFLSEQQLQIFCDCLQQALSEKPQKGSGYRCIRINHEMDPIISRAASRIGLNSYQLYQLLPRELTLWVDPYEVSYRIGEDGSICVLYEAEAPAASAAPASGSHTAYSSALHCKNHFLMGRTSPPKNYLMTVSS
;
A
#
# COMPACT_ATOMS: atom_id res chain seq x y z
N MET A 1 2.55 0.31 -11.40
CA MET A 1 1.43 1.05 -10.78
C MET A 1 0.06 0.44 -11.08
N GLY A 2 -0.20 -0.16 -12.25
CA GLY A 2 -1.51 -0.79 -12.52
C GLY A 2 -1.91 -1.84 -11.46
N PRO A 3 -1.14 -2.92 -11.29
CA PRO A 3 -1.43 -3.94 -10.27
C PRO A 3 -1.54 -3.40 -8.84
N GLU A 4 -0.68 -2.45 -8.47
CA GLU A 4 -0.64 -1.84 -7.13
C GLU A 4 -1.89 -1.00 -6.87
N VAL A 5 -2.33 -0.23 -7.86
CA VAL A 5 -3.56 0.56 -7.80
C VAL A 5 -4.79 -0.35 -7.72
N THR A 6 -4.84 -1.42 -8.51
CA THR A 6 -5.93 -2.40 -8.46
C THR A 6 -5.99 -3.08 -7.09
N ALA A 7 -4.85 -3.48 -6.53
CA ALA A 7 -4.77 -4.11 -5.21
C ALA A 7 -5.27 -3.15 -4.10
N ALA A 8 -4.82 -1.89 -4.13
CA ALA A 8 -5.24 -0.87 -3.17
C ALA A 8 -6.75 -0.56 -3.25
N ALA A 9 -7.29 -0.36 -4.45
CA ALA A 9 -8.72 -0.07 -4.63
C ALA A 9 -9.61 -1.27 -4.27
N GLY A 10 -9.18 -2.48 -4.63
CA GLY A 10 -9.84 -3.72 -4.25
C GLY A 10 -9.88 -3.92 -2.74
N PHE A 11 -8.79 -3.61 -2.04
CA PHE A 11 -8.74 -3.66 -0.58
C PHE A 11 -9.77 -2.74 0.07
N VAL A 12 -9.81 -1.46 -0.29
CA VAL A 12 -10.77 -0.51 0.28
C VAL A 12 -12.21 -0.92 -0.05
N SER A 13 -12.45 -1.40 -1.28
CA SER A 13 -13.76 -1.93 -1.69
C SER A 13 -14.17 -3.15 -0.86
N SER A 14 -13.22 -4.02 -0.50
CA SER A 14 -13.50 -5.18 0.36
C SER A 14 -13.91 -4.77 1.78
N LEU A 15 -13.31 -3.72 2.34
CA LEU A 15 -13.70 -3.18 3.65
C LEU A 15 -15.15 -2.65 3.62
N LEU A 16 -15.51 -1.92 2.55
CA LEU A 16 -16.88 -1.45 2.35
C LEU A 16 -17.87 -2.61 2.17
N ARG A 17 -17.49 -3.67 1.45
CA ARG A 17 -18.30 -4.88 1.28
C ARG A 17 -18.55 -5.57 2.62
N THR A 18 -17.53 -5.72 3.46
CA THR A 18 -17.65 -6.45 4.73
C THR A 18 -18.55 -5.74 5.74
N ARG A 19 -18.57 -4.40 5.73
CA ARG A 19 -19.29 -3.62 6.76
C ARG A 19 -20.56 -2.95 6.26
N GLY A 20 -20.77 -2.89 4.94
CA GLY A 20 -21.88 -2.18 4.32
C GLY A 20 -22.87 -3.10 3.62
N PHE A 21 -24.12 -2.66 3.52
CA PHE A 21 -25.13 -3.26 2.65
C PHE A 21 -25.10 -2.59 1.27
N LEU A 22 -23.93 -2.66 0.61
CA LEU A 22 -23.73 -2.09 -0.73
C LEU A 22 -23.93 -3.16 -1.81
N SER A 23 -24.49 -2.78 -2.94
CA SER A 23 -24.61 -3.70 -4.09
C SER A 23 -23.26 -3.90 -4.77
N GLU A 24 -23.08 -5.03 -5.46
CA GLU A 24 -21.87 -5.28 -6.26
C GLU A 24 -21.67 -4.22 -7.34
N GLN A 25 -22.74 -3.68 -7.91
CA GLN A 25 -22.65 -2.58 -8.87
C GLN A 25 -22.08 -1.31 -8.22
N GLN A 26 -22.52 -0.95 -7.01
CA GLN A 26 -21.95 0.19 -6.28
C GLN A 26 -20.48 -0.06 -5.96
N LEU A 27 -20.13 -1.24 -5.47
CA LEU A 27 -18.73 -1.58 -5.15
C LEU A 27 -17.83 -1.52 -6.39
N GLN A 28 -18.32 -1.97 -7.54
CA GLN A 28 -17.59 -1.87 -8.80
C GLN A 28 -17.36 -0.42 -9.21
N ILE A 29 -18.42 0.42 -9.20
CA ILE A 29 -18.30 1.85 -9.51
C ILE A 29 -17.30 2.54 -8.57
N PHE A 30 -17.36 2.25 -7.27
CA PHE A 30 -16.42 2.79 -6.30
C PHE A 30 -14.98 2.35 -6.62
N CYS A 31 -14.77 1.06 -6.86
CA CYS A 31 -13.47 0.49 -7.18
C CYS A 31 -12.85 1.15 -8.42
N ASP A 32 -13.63 1.29 -9.50
CA ASP A 32 -13.17 1.89 -10.75
C ASP A 32 -12.83 3.38 -10.58
N CYS A 33 -13.68 4.12 -9.86
CA CYS A 33 -13.43 5.53 -9.56
C CYS A 33 -12.16 5.72 -8.72
N LEU A 34 -11.93 4.83 -7.74
CA LEU A 34 -10.74 4.88 -6.90
C LEU A 34 -9.48 4.51 -7.71
N GLN A 35 -9.54 3.47 -8.54
CA GLN A 35 -8.42 3.10 -9.43
C GLN A 35 -8.01 4.25 -10.35
N GLN A 36 -8.99 4.91 -10.98
CA GLN A 36 -8.72 6.06 -11.84
C GLN A 36 -8.01 7.18 -11.06
N ALA A 37 -8.56 7.58 -9.91
CA ALA A 37 -8.02 8.68 -9.13
C ALA A 37 -6.62 8.39 -8.55
N LEU A 38 -6.32 7.14 -8.21
CA LEU A 38 -4.98 6.75 -7.75
C LEU A 38 -3.96 6.73 -8.88
N SER A 39 -4.37 6.35 -10.09
CA SER A 39 -3.50 6.35 -11.27
C SER A 39 -3.04 7.75 -11.68
N GLU A 40 -3.83 8.78 -11.34
CA GLU A 40 -3.52 10.19 -11.60
C GLU A 40 -2.57 10.81 -10.56
N LYS A 41 -2.25 10.13 -9.45
CA LYS A 41 -1.37 10.68 -8.41
C LYS A 41 0.09 10.77 -8.90
N PRO A 42 0.73 11.95 -8.78
CA PRO A 42 2.16 12.11 -9.03
C PRO A 42 3.05 11.08 -8.34
N GLN A 43 4.12 10.66 -9.04
CA GLN A 43 5.16 9.78 -8.51
C GLN A 43 6.17 10.56 -7.63
N LYS A 44 5.66 11.36 -6.68
CA LYS A 44 6.46 12.28 -5.83
C LYS A 44 6.90 11.65 -4.49
N GLY A 45 6.86 10.31 -4.41
CA GLY A 45 7.22 9.54 -3.22
C GLY A 45 6.02 8.95 -2.48
N SER A 46 6.31 8.02 -1.56
CA SER A 46 5.32 7.18 -0.89
C SER A 46 4.31 8.00 -0.08
N GLY A 47 4.76 9.01 0.68
CA GLY A 47 3.87 9.88 1.46
C GLY A 47 2.86 10.65 0.61
N TYR A 48 3.19 10.99 -0.63
CA TYR A 48 2.28 11.69 -1.54
C TYR A 48 1.22 10.75 -2.14
N ARG A 49 1.60 9.50 -2.41
CA ARG A 49 0.69 8.47 -2.93
C ARG A 49 -0.20 7.86 -1.85
N CYS A 50 0.26 7.88 -0.60
CA CYS A 50 -0.45 7.40 0.57
C CYS A 50 -1.92 7.85 0.61
N ILE A 51 -2.77 6.93 1.05
CA ILE A 51 -4.17 7.17 1.41
C ILE A 51 -4.27 7.08 2.92
N ARG A 52 -4.84 8.10 3.56
CA ARG A 52 -4.93 8.14 5.02
C ARG A 52 -6.34 8.49 5.48
N ILE A 53 -6.85 7.68 6.41
CA ILE A 53 -8.06 7.95 7.17
C ILE A 53 -7.66 8.08 8.63
N ASN A 54 -8.03 9.19 9.25
CA ASN A 54 -7.90 9.45 10.69
C ASN A 54 -9.09 10.30 11.16
N HIS A 55 -8.85 11.46 11.78
CA HIS A 55 -9.88 12.48 12.00
C HIS A 55 -10.40 13.10 10.70
N GLU A 56 -9.67 12.94 9.59
CA GLU A 56 -10.06 13.36 8.26
C GLU A 56 -10.14 12.18 7.29
N MET A 57 -11.12 12.22 6.39
CA MET A 57 -11.32 11.23 5.35
C MET A 57 -10.48 11.60 4.15
N ASP A 58 -9.74 10.64 3.58
CA ASP A 58 -8.97 10.88 2.38
C ASP A 58 -9.87 11.44 1.25
N PRO A 59 -9.51 12.56 0.62
CA PRO A 59 -10.36 13.22 -0.37
C PRO A 59 -10.59 12.37 -1.62
N ILE A 60 -9.66 11.47 -1.97
CA ILE A 60 -9.83 10.54 -3.09
C ILE A 60 -10.85 9.47 -2.74
N ILE A 61 -10.79 8.90 -1.53
CA ILE A 61 -11.83 7.98 -1.04
C ILE A 61 -13.19 8.69 -1.03
N SER A 62 -13.26 9.89 -0.45
CA SER A 62 -14.51 10.64 -0.35
C SER A 62 -15.13 10.92 -1.72
N ARG A 63 -14.31 11.27 -2.72
CA ARG A 63 -14.76 11.53 -4.10
C ARG A 63 -15.23 10.27 -4.80
N ALA A 64 -14.55 9.14 -4.63
CA ALA A 64 -14.98 7.86 -5.20
C ALA A 64 -16.30 7.40 -4.55
N ALA A 65 -16.41 7.52 -3.22
CA ALA A 65 -17.58 7.15 -2.45
C ALA A 65 -18.82 8.01 -2.78
N SER A 66 -18.64 9.30 -3.06
CA SER A 66 -19.77 10.17 -3.43
C SER A 66 -20.44 9.73 -4.74
N ARG A 67 -19.72 9.04 -5.64
CA ARG A 67 -20.30 8.48 -6.87
C ARG A 67 -21.34 7.39 -6.61
N ILE A 68 -21.28 6.75 -5.44
CA ILE A 68 -22.20 5.67 -5.04
C ILE A 68 -23.15 6.11 -3.92
N GLY A 69 -23.23 7.43 -3.67
CA GLY A 69 -24.15 8.03 -2.72
C GLY A 69 -23.71 7.97 -1.25
N LEU A 70 -22.43 7.64 -0.98
CA LEU A 70 -21.90 7.64 0.38
C LEU A 70 -21.33 9.00 0.77
N ASN A 71 -21.70 9.48 1.95
CA ASN A 71 -21.11 10.66 2.58
C ASN A 71 -20.01 10.29 3.59
N SER A 72 -19.25 11.29 4.05
CA SER A 72 -18.12 11.08 4.98
C SER A 72 -18.53 10.44 6.30
N TYR A 73 -19.72 10.76 6.83
CA TYR A 73 -20.21 10.15 8.06
C TYR A 73 -20.41 8.64 7.89
N GLN A 74 -21.04 8.22 6.79
CA GLN A 74 -21.21 6.79 6.48
C GLN A 74 -19.86 6.10 6.28
N LEU A 75 -18.91 6.74 5.59
CA LEU A 75 -17.57 6.18 5.42
C LEU A 75 -16.87 5.92 6.76
N TYR A 76 -17.01 6.79 7.76
CA TYR A 76 -16.45 6.57 9.10
C TYR A 76 -17.11 5.44 9.91
N GLN A 77 -18.31 5.00 9.51
CA GLN A 77 -18.95 3.80 10.07
C GLN A 77 -18.49 2.53 9.36
N LEU A 78 -18.19 2.64 8.05
CA LEU A 78 -17.89 1.51 7.17
C LEU A 78 -16.40 1.20 7.04
N LEU A 79 -15.52 2.17 7.25
CA LEU A 79 -14.06 2.01 7.14
C LEU A 79 -13.39 2.07 8.53
N PRO A 80 -12.17 1.53 8.68
CA PRO A 80 -11.37 1.75 9.87
C PRO A 80 -11.16 3.25 10.12
N ARG A 81 -11.33 3.69 11.37
CA ARG A 81 -11.12 5.09 11.79
C ARG A 81 -9.68 5.53 11.58
N GLU A 82 -8.74 4.61 11.67
CA GLU A 82 -7.32 4.84 11.47
C GLU A 82 -6.82 3.84 10.44
N LEU A 83 -6.64 4.30 9.21
CA LEU A 83 -6.07 3.53 8.11
C LEU A 83 -4.96 4.36 7.47
N THR A 84 -3.82 3.73 7.25
CA THR A 84 -2.77 4.26 6.37
C THR A 84 -2.48 3.19 5.33
N LEU A 85 -2.58 3.54 4.05
CA LEU A 85 -2.36 2.64 2.91
C LEU A 85 -1.33 3.26 1.98
N TRP A 86 -0.19 2.61 1.85
CA TRP A 86 0.89 3.00 0.95
C TRP A 86 0.73 2.26 -0.38
N VAL A 87 0.74 3.02 -1.47
CA VAL A 87 0.59 2.50 -2.84
C VAL A 87 1.85 2.89 -3.60
N ASP A 88 2.85 2.02 -3.53
CA ASP A 88 4.18 2.25 -4.07
C ASP A 88 4.44 1.34 -5.27
N PRO A 89 5.39 1.68 -6.16
CA PRO A 89 5.82 0.73 -7.18
C PRO A 89 6.25 -0.58 -6.52
N TYR A 90 5.71 -1.69 -7.02
CA TYR A 90 6.00 -3.05 -6.58
C TYR A 90 5.53 -3.43 -5.16
N GLU A 91 4.97 -2.51 -4.37
CA GLU A 91 4.48 -2.81 -3.03
C GLU A 91 3.21 -2.03 -2.69
N VAL A 92 2.23 -2.73 -2.13
CA VAL A 92 1.10 -2.11 -1.42
C VAL A 92 1.09 -2.65 -0.01
N SER A 93 1.18 -1.75 0.96
CA SER A 93 1.17 -2.11 2.37
C SER A 93 0.23 -1.19 3.15
N TYR A 94 -0.29 -1.67 4.27
CA TYR A 94 -1.24 -0.93 5.07
C TYR A 94 -1.00 -1.11 6.57
N ARG A 95 -1.53 -0.16 7.34
CA ARG A 95 -1.63 -0.21 8.79
C ARG A 95 -3.03 0.22 9.21
N ILE A 96 -3.64 -0.55 10.11
CA ILE A 96 -4.90 -0.18 10.78
C ILE A 96 -4.60 0.11 12.25
N GLY A 97 -5.00 1.29 12.73
CA GLY A 97 -4.63 1.81 14.05
C GLY A 97 -3.30 2.56 14.06
N GLU A 98 -3.12 3.49 14.99
CA GLU A 98 -1.82 4.17 15.20
C GLU A 98 -0.69 3.19 15.56
N ASP A 99 -0.97 2.24 16.45
CA ASP A 99 -0.02 1.19 16.89
C ASP A 99 -0.16 -0.13 16.12
N GLY A 100 -0.85 -0.10 14.97
CA GLY A 100 -1.05 -1.28 14.14
C GLY A 100 0.25 -1.84 13.57
N SER A 101 0.29 -3.15 13.33
CA SER A 101 1.34 -3.77 12.52
C SER A 101 1.19 -3.37 11.05
N ILE A 102 2.30 -3.28 10.32
CA ILE A 102 2.29 -3.09 8.88
C ILE A 102 2.07 -4.46 8.23
N CYS A 103 1.07 -4.53 7.36
CA CYS A 103 0.75 -5.72 6.59
C CYS A 103 0.98 -5.43 5.09
N VAL A 104 1.62 -6.37 4.41
CA VAL A 104 1.79 -6.31 2.94
C VAL A 104 0.55 -6.91 2.30
N LEU A 105 -0.04 -6.16 1.37
CA LEU A 105 -1.22 -6.55 0.60
C LEU A 105 -0.86 -6.99 -0.82
N TYR A 106 0.16 -6.39 -1.40
CA TYR A 106 0.72 -6.74 -2.70
C TYR A 106 2.22 -6.54 -2.67
N GLU A 107 2.95 -7.47 -3.27
CA GLU A 107 4.39 -7.38 -3.47
C GLU A 107 4.76 -8.00 -4.81
N ALA A 108 5.68 -7.36 -5.52
CA ALA A 108 6.26 -7.88 -6.75
C ALA A 108 7.77 -7.60 -6.77
N GLU A 109 8.50 -8.35 -7.58
CA GLU A 109 9.92 -8.06 -7.80
C GLU A 109 10.06 -6.77 -8.61
N ALA A 110 10.87 -5.84 -8.07
CA ALA A 110 11.31 -4.70 -8.86
C ALA A 110 12.15 -5.22 -10.04
N PRO A 111 11.99 -4.66 -11.24
CA PRO A 111 12.85 -5.01 -12.36
C PRO A 111 14.28 -4.74 -11.93
N ALA A 112 15.14 -5.77 -12.09
CA ALA A 112 16.55 -5.64 -11.80
C ALA A 112 17.05 -4.37 -12.51
N ALA A 113 17.45 -3.36 -11.72
CA ALA A 113 18.07 -2.16 -12.26
C ALA A 113 19.19 -2.67 -13.16
N SER A 114 19.08 -2.40 -14.46
CA SER A 114 19.94 -2.94 -15.51
C SER A 114 21.37 -3.03 -15.00
N ALA A 115 21.83 -4.25 -14.71
CA ALA A 115 23.23 -4.49 -14.43
C ALA A 115 23.97 -3.94 -15.65
N ALA A 116 24.68 -2.83 -15.46
CA ALA A 116 25.60 -2.34 -16.48
C ALA A 116 26.49 -3.53 -16.87
N PRO A 117 26.75 -3.79 -18.17
CA PRO A 117 27.66 -4.85 -18.53
C PRO A 117 29.05 -4.43 -18.06
N ALA A 118 29.47 -4.97 -16.92
CA ALA A 118 30.86 -4.94 -16.52
C ALA A 118 31.63 -5.77 -17.56
N SER A 119 32.34 -5.07 -18.44
CA SER A 119 33.37 -5.67 -19.27
C SER A 119 34.43 -6.26 -18.33
N GLY A 120 34.63 -7.58 -18.41
CA GLY A 120 35.60 -8.28 -17.57
C GLY A 120 35.40 -9.78 -17.61
N SER A 121 35.96 -10.41 -18.65
CA SER A 121 36.20 -11.84 -18.73
C SER A 121 36.96 -12.35 -17.50
N HIS A 122 36.41 -13.28 -16.72
CA HIS A 122 37.15 -14.38 -16.07
C HIS A 122 36.20 -15.50 -15.65
N THR A 123 36.71 -16.72 -15.79
CA THR A 123 36.10 -18.04 -15.70
C THR A 123 35.71 -18.53 -14.30
N ALA A 124 34.73 -19.45 -14.30
CA ALA A 124 34.54 -20.63 -13.43
C ALA A 124 33.64 -20.51 -12.18
N TYR A 125 32.57 -21.34 -12.23
CA TYR A 125 32.01 -22.19 -11.16
C TYR A 125 31.77 -21.58 -9.76
N SER A 126 30.50 -21.51 -9.35
CA SER A 126 29.96 -22.47 -8.37
C SER A 126 28.52 -22.11 -7.97
N SER A 127 27.58 -22.96 -8.38
CA SER A 127 26.29 -23.14 -7.74
C SER A 127 26.47 -23.85 -6.40
N ALA A 128 26.51 -23.10 -5.29
CA ALA A 128 26.19 -23.59 -3.95
C ALA A 128 26.34 -22.44 -2.97
N LEU A 129 25.24 -22.06 -2.30
CA LEU A 129 25.15 -21.83 -0.85
C LEU A 129 23.79 -21.19 -0.55
N HIS A 130 22.75 -22.02 -0.60
CA HIS A 130 21.59 -21.81 0.25
C HIS A 130 21.85 -22.52 1.59
N CYS A 131 21.46 -21.86 2.66
CA CYS A 131 21.17 -22.39 4.00
C CYS A 131 22.37 -22.78 4.89
N LYS A 132 22.70 -21.88 5.84
CA LYS A 132 22.80 -22.18 7.27
C LYS A 132 23.08 -20.91 8.07
N ASN A 133 22.09 -20.47 8.85
CA ASN A 133 22.29 -20.01 10.22
C ASN A 133 20.94 -19.96 10.93
N HIS A 134 20.58 -21.11 11.50
CA HIS A 134 19.57 -21.21 12.56
C HIS A 134 20.29 -21.60 13.85
N PHE A 135 20.42 -20.64 14.77
CA PHE A 135 20.59 -20.88 16.19
C PHE A 135 19.71 -19.87 16.97
N LEU A 136 18.50 -20.33 17.28
CA LEU A 136 17.72 -20.23 18.53
C LEU A 136 17.69 -18.93 19.36
N MET A 137 16.43 -18.52 19.64
CA MET A 137 15.91 -17.69 20.74
C MET A 137 16.28 -16.20 20.80
N GLY A 138 15.32 -15.34 20.43
CA GLY A 138 15.30 -13.94 20.85
C GLY A 138 14.41 -13.04 20.00
N ARG A 139 13.18 -12.79 20.44
CA ARG A 139 12.37 -11.66 19.97
C ARG A 139 13.13 -10.36 20.27
N THR A 140 13.54 -9.60 19.25
CA THR A 140 13.67 -8.13 19.29
C THR A 140 13.92 -7.61 17.88
N SER A 141 13.07 -6.68 17.42
CA SER A 141 13.30 -5.86 16.22
C SER A 141 14.61 -5.07 16.30
N PRO A 142 15.26 -4.75 15.16
CA PRO A 142 16.19 -3.62 15.06
C PRO A 142 15.60 -2.43 14.26
N PRO A 143 16.20 -1.22 14.35
CA PRO A 143 15.44 -0.02 14.68
C PRO A 143 15.44 1.13 13.65
N LYS A 144 14.54 2.08 13.98
CA LYS A 144 14.33 3.47 13.54
C LYS A 144 15.46 4.17 12.78
N ASN A 145 15.10 4.75 11.63
CA ASN A 145 15.59 6.05 11.16
C ASN A 145 14.56 6.71 10.22
N TYR A 146 13.51 7.32 10.80
CA TYR A 146 12.76 8.39 10.15
C TYR A 146 13.07 9.68 10.89
N LEU A 147 14.14 10.36 10.48
CA LEU A 147 14.42 11.72 10.90
C LEU A 147 13.51 12.64 10.07
N MET A 148 12.48 13.22 10.71
CA MET A 148 11.68 14.30 10.11
C MET A 148 12.18 15.63 10.68
N THR A 149 12.84 16.42 9.85
CA THR A 149 13.22 17.79 10.18
C THR A 149 11.98 18.67 10.07
N VAL A 150 11.54 19.24 11.19
CA VAL A 150 10.57 20.36 11.20
C VAL A 150 11.37 21.66 11.28
N SER A 151 11.24 22.51 10.26
CA SER A 151 11.74 23.88 10.32
C SER A 151 10.68 24.76 10.99
N SER A 152 11.13 25.60 11.92
CA SER A 152 10.34 26.64 12.60
C SER A 152 10.07 27.83 11.70
#